data_AF-A0A261WBY9-F1
#
_entry.id   AF-A0A261WBY9-F1
#
_cell.length_a   1.000
_cell.length_b   1.000
_cell.length_c   1.000
_cell.angle_alpha   90.00
_cell.angle_beta   90.00
_cell.angle_gamma   90.00
#
_symmetry.space_group_name_H-M   'P 1'
#
loop_
_entity.id
_entity.type
_entity.pdbx_description
1 polymer ?
#
loop_
_entity_poly.entity_id
_entity_poly.type
_entity_poly.pdbx_seq_one_letter_code
_entity_poly.pdbx_strand_id
1 'polypeptide(L)'
;MSITINHASSNIMKMPVVLTPLAWYESVHVCEPTRIAEVGPRLGDVVLEAYRELHLQPDQNLIDFGIYRFPPSGDRADREWLNLRLHRVDSIHGNSYLCISLRDEEPLYLC
;
A
#
# COMPACT_ATOMS: atom_id res chain seq x y z
N MET A 1 22.73 2.12 -28.72
CA MET A 1 21.94 2.66 -27.60
C MET A 1 21.32 1.47 -26.88
N SER A 2 21.89 1.07 -25.75
CA SER A 2 21.37 -0.05 -24.97
C SER A 2 20.15 0.43 -24.19
N ILE A 3 19.02 -0.22 -24.40
CA ILE A 3 17.83 -0.07 -23.57
C ILE A 3 18.19 -0.78 -22.27
N THR A 4 18.58 -0.03 -21.24
CA THR A 4 18.63 -0.53 -19.87
C THR A 4 17.21 -0.87 -19.47
N ILE A 5 16.84 -2.13 -19.66
CA ILE A 5 15.67 -2.71 -19.00
C ILE A 5 16.01 -2.64 -17.52
N ASN A 6 15.41 -1.67 -16.81
CA ASN A 6 15.48 -1.60 -15.36
C ASN A 6 15.03 -2.96 -14.83
N HIS A 7 16.01 -3.77 -14.41
CA HIS A 7 15.76 -4.92 -13.56
C HIS A 7 15.31 -4.36 -12.21
N ALA A 8 14.07 -3.84 -12.12
CA ALA A 8 13.35 -3.76 -10.86
C ALA A 8 13.47 -5.16 -10.28
N SER A 9 14.29 -5.28 -9.24
CA SER A 9 14.85 -6.57 -8.83
C SER A 9 13.67 -7.48 -8.52
N SER A 10 13.63 -8.70 -9.05
CA SER A 10 12.53 -9.64 -8.81
C SER A 10 12.26 -9.92 -7.31
N ASN A 11 13.14 -9.46 -6.42
CA ASN A 11 12.97 -9.43 -4.99
C ASN A 11 11.96 -8.40 -4.48
N ILE A 12 11.74 -7.29 -5.18
CA ILE A 12 10.78 -6.25 -4.78
C ILE A 12 9.36 -6.83 -4.70
N MET A 13 8.97 -7.64 -5.69
CA MET A 13 7.68 -8.34 -5.74
C MET A 13 7.52 -9.45 -4.67
N LYS A 14 8.58 -9.74 -3.90
CA LYS A 14 8.56 -10.75 -2.83
C LYS A 14 8.47 -10.12 -1.44
N MET A 15 8.53 -8.79 -1.35
CA MET A 15 8.52 -8.09 -0.06
C MET A 15 7.11 -8.17 0.55
N PRO A 16 6.95 -8.70 1.78
CA PRO A 16 5.64 -8.71 2.41
C PRO A 16 5.12 -7.28 2.60
N VAL A 17 3.80 -7.11 2.52
CA VAL A 17 3.12 -5.83 2.70
C VAL A 17 2.49 -5.78 4.08
N VAL A 18 2.73 -4.69 4.80
CA VAL A 18 2.15 -4.37 6.10
C VAL A 18 1.44 -3.03 5.96
N LEU A 19 0.24 -2.90 6.52
CA LEU A 19 -0.47 -1.63 6.61
C LEU A 19 -0.41 -1.13 8.05
N THR A 20 -0.25 0.18 8.24
CA THR A 20 -0.48 0.79 9.57
C THR A 20 -1.95 0.62 9.98
N PRO A 21 -2.29 0.69 11.28
CA PRO A 21 -3.66 0.56 11.73
C PRO A 21 -4.62 1.57 11.09
N LEU A 22 -4.18 2.83 10.92
CA LEU A 22 -5.00 3.86 10.29
C LEU A 22 -5.15 3.64 8.78
N ALA A 23 -4.06 3.26 8.08
CA ALA A 23 -4.16 2.92 6.67
C ALA A 23 -5.09 1.72 6.43
N TRP A 24 -5.01 0.69 7.28
CA TRP A 24 -5.93 -0.46 7.23
C TRP A 24 -7.39 -0.02 7.42
N TYR A 25 -7.65 0.79 8.45
CA TYR A 25 -8.99 1.28 8.73
C TYR A 25 -9.54 2.08 7.55
N GLU A 26 -8.76 3.00 7.01
CA GLU A 26 -9.21 3.87 5.93
C GLU A 26 -9.33 3.16 4.59
N SER A 27 -8.45 2.22 4.27
CA SER A 27 -8.37 1.65 2.92
C SER A 27 -9.03 0.28 2.76
N VAL A 28 -9.03 -0.55 3.82
CA VAL A 28 -9.45 -1.97 3.75
C VAL A 28 -10.68 -2.25 4.59
N HIS A 29 -10.76 -1.67 5.79
CA HIS A 29 -11.84 -1.95 6.73
C HIS A 29 -13.21 -1.54 6.18
N VAL A 30 -14.22 -2.28 6.62
CA VAL A 30 -15.63 -2.00 6.38
C VAL A 30 -16.36 -2.11 7.71
N CYS A 31 -16.97 -1.02 8.16
CA CYS A 31 -17.67 -0.98 9.44
C CYS A 31 -18.91 -1.89 9.47
N GLU A 32 -19.54 -2.12 8.32
CA GLU A 32 -20.75 -2.93 8.21
C GLU A 32 -20.42 -4.43 8.01
N PRO A 33 -20.71 -5.31 8.99
CA PRO A 33 -20.28 -6.71 8.95
C PRO A 33 -20.89 -7.54 7.82
N THR A 34 -22.08 -7.17 7.34
CA THR A 34 -22.77 -7.83 6.22
C THR A 34 -21.99 -7.69 4.91
N ARG A 35 -21.02 -6.78 4.84
CA ARG A 35 -20.24 -6.44 3.65
C ARG A 35 -18.79 -6.91 3.72
N ILE A 36 -18.50 -7.91 4.56
CA ILE A 36 -17.16 -8.50 4.73
C ILE A 36 -16.52 -8.96 3.41
N ALA A 37 -17.33 -9.33 2.41
CA ALA A 37 -16.85 -9.74 1.09
C ALA A 37 -16.07 -8.63 0.36
N GLU A 38 -16.21 -7.38 0.76
CA GLU A 38 -15.49 -6.24 0.17
C GLU A 38 -14.06 -6.07 0.69
N VAL A 39 -13.73 -6.67 1.85
CA VAL A 39 -12.39 -6.57 2.45
C VAL A 39 -11.32 -7.11 1.49
N GLY A 40 -11.59 -8.24 0.83
CA GLY A 40 -10.67 -8.86 -0.12
C GLY A 40 -10.35 -7.96 -1.32
N PRO A 41 -11.36 -7.48 -2.08
CA PRO A 41 -11.16 -6.53 -3.16
C PRO A 41 -10.45 -5.24 -2.71
N ARG A 42 -10.85 -4.64 -1.58
CA ARG A 42 -10.21 -3.42 -1.06
C ARG A 42 -8.73 -3.61 -0.75
N LEU A 43 -8.39 -4.72 -0.07
CA LEU A 43 -6.99 -5.09 0.19
C LEU A 43 -6.22 -5.32 -1.11
N GLY A 44 -6.83 -6.01 -2.07
CA GLY A 44 -6.26 -6.26 -3.39
C GLY A 44 -5.94 -4.96 -4.14
N ASP A 45 -6.86 -4.00 -4.15
CA ASP A 45 -6.69 -2.71 -4.81
C ASP A 45 -5.51 -1.92 -4.20
N VAL A 46 -5.43 -1.84 -2.87
CA VAL A 46 -4.34 -1.13 -2.16
C VAL A 46 -2.98 -1.76 -2.46
N VAL A 47 -2.88 -3.09 -2.32
CA VAL A 47 -1.63 -3.83 -2.51
C VAL A 47 -1.18 -3.77 -3.97
N LEU A 48 -2.11 -3.94 -4.91
CA LEU A 48 -1.81 -3.88 -6.33
C LEU A 48 -1.28 -2.49 -6.73
N GLU A 49 -1.90 -1.42 -6.24
CA GLU A 49 -1.47 -0.06 -6.58
C GLU A 49 -0.10 0.25 -5.97
N ALA A 50 0.14 -0.17 -4.72
CA ALA A 50 1.46 -0.03 -4.10
C ALA A 50 2.57 -0.72 -4.93
N TYR A 51 2.32 -1.94 -5.41
CA TYR A 51 3.28 -2.64 -6.26
C TYR A 51 3.46 -2.00 -7.64
N ARG A 52 2.41 -1.43 -8.23
CA ARG A 52 2.52 -0.68 -9.49
C ARG A 52 3.41 0.53 -9.32
N GLU A 53 3.17 1.33 -8.29
CA GLU A 53 3.96 2.53 -8.02
C GLU A 53 5.41 2.21 -7.71
N LEU A 54 5.64 1.16 -6.92
CA LEU A 54 6.99 0.65 -6.65
C LEU A 54 7.70 0.14 -7.91
N HIS A 55 6.96 -0.49 -8.83
CA HIS A 55 7.52 -0.91 -10.12
C HIS A 55 7.93 0.27 -11.00
N LEU A 56 7.15 1.36 -10.97
CA LEU A 56 7.47 2.61 -11.67
C LEU A 56 8.66 3.35 -11.05
N GLN A 57 8.86 3.20 -9.74
CA GLN A 57 9.84 3.94 -8.94
C GLN A 57 10.71 2.99 -8.09
N PRO A 58 11.46 2.04 -8.69
CA PRO A 58 12.08 0.92 -7.96
C PRO A 58 13.21 1.33 -7.00
N ASP A 59 13.79 2.50 -7.22
CA ASP A 59 14.90 3.05 -6.43
C ASP A 59 14.42 3.98 -5.30
N GLN A 60 13.11 4.25 -5.22
CA GLN A 60 12.55 5.10 -4.17
C GLN A 60 12.22 4.27 -2.92
N ASN A 61 12.67 4.78 -1.77
CA ASN A 61 12.31 4.20 -0.48
C ASN A 61 10.99 4.75 0.07
N LEU A 62 10.52 5.87 -0.49
CA LEU A 62 9.31 6.57 -0.08
C LEU A 62 8.52 6.99 -1.31
N ILE A 63 7.30 6.50 -1.44
CA ILE A 63 6.45 6.77 -2.62
C ILE A 63 5.06 7.22 -2.14
N ASP A 64 4.69 8.45 -2.48
CA ASP A 64 3.31 8.94 -2.29
C ASP A 64 2.44 8.38 -3.41
N PHE A 65 1.28 7.82 -3.06
CA PHE A 65 0.30 7.29 -4.01
C PHE A 65 -1.12 7.45 -3.47
N GLY A 66 -2.13 6.99 -4.21
CA GLY A 66 -3.48 6.98 -3.70
C GLY A 66 -4.43 6.11 -4.49
N ILE A 67 -5.62 5.91 -3.92
CA ILE A 67 -6.66 5.07 -4.50
C ILE A 67 -8.03 5.74 -4.37
N TYR A 68 -8.94 5.41 -5.30
CA TYR A 68 -10.35 5.78 -5.20
C TYR A 68 -11.14 4.69 -4.47
N ARG A 69 -11.59 4.99 -3.25
CA ARG A 69 -12.24 4.02 -2.36
C ARG A 69 -13.54 4.56 -1.75
N PHE A 70 -14.48 3.67 -1.48
CA PHE A 70 -15.65 4.02 -0.66
C PHE A 70 -15.25 4.09 0.82
N PRO A 71 -15.74 5.07 1.59
CA PRO A 71 -15.36 5.23 2.99
C PRO A 71 -15.66 3.99 3.84
N PRO A 72 -14.93 3.80 4.97
CA PRO A 72 -15.14 2.67 5.87
C PRO A 72 -16.56 2.59 6.43
N SER A 73 -17.21 3.75 6.56
CA SER A 73 -18.62 3.91 6.99
C SER A 73 -19.60 3.14 6.11
N GLY A 74 -19.22 2.81 4.87
CA GLY A 74 -20.06 2.10 3.91
C GLY A 74 -20.88 3.01 3.00
N ASP A 75 -20.77 4.34 3.14
CA ASP A 75 -21.38 5.29 2.21
C ASP A 75 -20.95 4.99 0.75
N ARG A 76 -21.94 4.97 -0.15
CA ARG A 76 -21.78 4.68 -1.58
C ARG A 76 -22.22 5.84 -2.46
N ALA A 77 -22.47 7.01 -1.88
CA ALA A 77 -22.78 8.21 -2.64
C ALA A 77 -21.66 8.53 -3.64
N ASP A 78 -20.40 8.42 -3.21
CA ASP A 78 -19.23 8.61 -4.09
C ASP A 78 -17.99 7.84 -3.60
N ARG A 79 -16.99 7.68 -4.46
CA ARG A 79 -15.65 7.25 -4.10
C ARG A 79 -14.81 8.45 -3.72
N GLU A 80 -14.05 8.31 -2.64
CA GLU A 80 -13.14 9.34 -2.16
C GLU A 80 -11.70 8.98 -2.54
N TRP A 81 -10.89 9.99 -2.85
CA TRP A 81 -9.46 9.82 -3.03
C TRP A 81 -8.77 9.70 -1.67
N LEU A 82 -8.08 8.59 -1.44
CA LEU A 82 -7.29 8.36 -0.24
C LEU A 82 -5.80 8.49 -0.56
N ASN A 83 -5.13 9.44 0.09
CA ASN A 83 -3.68 9.61 -0.04
C ASN A 83 -2.94 8.65 0.91
N LEU A 84 -2.07 7.83 0.31
CA LEU A 84 -1.27 6.83 0.99
C LEU A 84 0.22 7.08 0.73
N ARG A 85 1.04 6.44 1.53
CA ARG A 85 2.49 6.44 1.36
C ARG A 85 3.02 5.03 1.52
N LEU A 86 3.85 4.62 0.58
CA LEU A 86 4.59 3.37 0.60
C LEU A 86 6.00 3.64 1.11
N HIS A 87 6.40 2.89 2.13
CA HIS A 87 7.73 2.92 2.72
C HIS A 87 8.40 1.58 2.48
N ARG A 88 9.58 1.61 1.85
CA ARG A 88 10.44 0.44 1.73
C ARG A 88 11.30 0.35 2.98
N VAL A 89 11.04 -0.67 3.79
CA VAL A 89 11.78 -0.88 5.04
C VAL A 89 12.80 -1.99 4.81
N ASP A 90 14.07 -1.60 4.74
CA ASP A 90 15.18 -2.54 4.69
C ASP A 90 15.57 -2.95 6.11
N SER A 91 15.45 -4.24 6.42
CA SER A 91 15.89 -4.78 7.72
C SER A 91 17.29 -5.36 7.59
N ILE A 92 18.15 -5.03 8.57
CA ILE A 92 19.54 -5.53 8.63
C ILE A 92 19.58 -6.96 9.20
N HIS A 93 18.57 -7.35 9.99
CA HIS A 93 18.53 -8.62 10.72
C HIS A 93 17.25 -9.44 10.49
N GLY A 94 16.34 -8.97 9.64
CA GLY A 94 15.06 -9.61 9.30
C GLY A 94 14.71 -9.50 7.82
N ASN A 95 13.47 -9.83 7.47
CA ASN A 95 12.98 -9.70 6.09
C ASN A 95 12.60 -8.25 5.80
N SER A 96 13.18 -7.64 4.77
CA SER A 96 12.72 -6.34 4.25
C SER A 96 11.24 -6.44 3.86
N TYR A 97 10.48 -5.37 4.09
CA TYR A 97 9.04 -5.33 3.84
C TYR A 97 8.59 -3.96 3.33
N LEU A 98 7.36 -3.93 2.82
CA LEU A 98 6.66 -2.74 2.38
C LEU A 98 5.68 -2.32 3.45
N CYS A 99 5.82 -1.11 3.97
CA CYS A 99 4.85 -0.52 4.90
C CYS A 99 3.97 0.49 4.14
N ILE A 100 2.65 0.37 4.22
CA ILE A 100 1.71 1.33 3.68
C ILE A 100 1.07 2.09 4.84
N SER A 101 1.19 3.41 4.82
CA SER A 101 0.59 4.32 5.79
C SER A 101 -0.32 5.32 5.11
N LEU A 102 -1.05 6.10 5.91
CA LEU A 102 -1.59 7.37 5.41
C LEU A 102 -0.43 8.31 5.05
N ARG A 103 -0.67 9.23 4.11
CA ARG A 103 0.35 10.18 3.66
C ARG A 103 0.94 11.02 4.80
N ASP A 104 0.10 11.44 5.74
CA ASP A 104 0.47 12.31 6.84
C ASP A 104 0.83 11.53 8.13
N GLU A 105 0.94 10.21 8.04
CA GLU A 105 1.34 9.33 9.14
C GLU A 105 2.84 9.00 9.07
N GLU A 106 3.48 9.00 10.23
CA GLU A 106 4.86 8.54 10.42
C GLU A 106 4.83 7.13 11.06
N PRO A 107 5.06 6.05 10.30
CA PRO A 107 5.02 4.70 10.83
C PRO A 107 6.20 4.46 11.78
N LEU A 108 5.93 3.86 12.94
CA LEU A 108 6.98 3.33 13.79
C LEU A 108 7.45 1.98 13.24
N TYR A 109 8.65 1.96 12.66
CA TYR A 109 9.26 0.73 12.15
C TYR A 109 9.76 -0.12 13.31
N LEU A 110 9.34 -1.39 13.34
CA LEU A 110 10.01 -2.41 14.13
C LEU A 110 11.21 -2.88 13.31
N CYS A 111 12.37 -2.26 13.54
CA CYS A 111 13.65 -2.63 12.93
C CYS A 111 14.36 -3.72 13.75
#